data_AF-A0A376TU71-F1
#
_entry.id   AF-A0A376TU71-F1
#
_cell.length_a   1.000
_cell.length_b   1.000
_cell.length_c   1.000
_cell.angle_alpha   90.00
_cell.angle_beta   90.00
_cell.angle_gamma   90.00
#
_symmetry.space_group_name_H-M   'P 1'
#
loop_
_entity.id
_entity.type
_entity.pdbx_description
1 polymer ?
#
loop_
_entity_poly.entity_id
_entity_poly.type
_entity_poly.pdbx_seq_one_letter_code
_entity_poly.pdbx_strand_id
1 'polypeptide(L)' 'MKRVVIAISPGDSRFAQLPLANHPQITVVDGGDERADSVLAGLKAAGDAQWVLVHDAARPCLHQDDLARLLA' A
#
# COMPACT_ATOMS: atom_id res chain seq x y z
N MET A 1 -10.21 6.84 10.10
CA MET A 1 -9.20 5.79 10.32
C MET A 1 -8.16 5.90 9.20
N LYS A 2 -6.85 5.89 9.47
CA LYS A 2 -5.80 5.89 8.43
C LYS A 2 -5.16 4.50 8.39
N ARG A 3 -5.13 3.85 7.23
CA ARG A 3 -4.64 2.49 7.00
C ARG A 3 -3.73 2.49 5.78
N VAL A 4 -2.71 1.63 5.78
CA VAL A 4 -1.81 1.40 4.65
C VAL A 4 -2.03 0.00 4.14
N VAL A 5 -2.31 -0.14 2.85
CA VAL A 5 -2.40 -1.45 2.19
C VAL A 5 -1.15 -1.66 1.35
N ILE A 6 -0.47 -2.79 1.56
CA ILE A 6 0.76 -3.14 0.84
C ILE A 6 0.46 -4.37 -0.01
N ALA A 7 0.52 -4.21 -1.32
CA ALA A 7 0.46 -5.32 -2.27
C ALA A 7 1.86 -5.90 -2.44
N ILE A 8 2.04 -7.20 -2.15
CA ILE A 8 3.30 -7.94 -2.30
C ILE A 8 3.10 -9.11 -3.26
N SER A 9 4.19 -9.67 -3.80
CA SER A 9 4.10 -10.89 -4.60
C SER A 9 3.54 -12.05 -3.76
N PRO A 10 2.65 -12.89 -4.33
CA PRO A 10 2.15 -14.07 -3.64
C PRO A 10 3.32 -14.94 -3.13
N GLY A 11 3.31 -15.28 -1.85
CA GLY A 11 4.35 -16.09 -1.22
C GLY A 11 5.65 -15.35 -0.88
N ASP A 12 5.67 -14.01 -0.91
CA ASP A 12 6.83 -13.24 -0.44
C ASP A 12 7.02 -13.40 1.09
N SER A 13 7.92 -14.32 1.44
CA SER A 13 8.30 -14.62 2.82
C SER A 13 9.26 -13.59 3.42
N ARG A 14 9.84 -12.68 2.61
CA ARG A 14 10.75 -11.65 3.12
C ARG A 14 9.98 -10.56 3.83
N PHE A 15 8.82 -10.17 3.30
CA PHE A 15 7.97 -9.16 3.94
C PHE A 15 7.56 -9.60 5.35
N ALA A 16 7.17 -10.86 5.52
CA ALA A 16 6.75 -11.43 6.81
C ALA A 16 7.83 -11.37 7.91
N GLN A 17 9.11 -11.26 7.53
CA GLN A 17 10.23 -11.15 8.47
C GLN A 17 10.50 -9.71 8.92
N LEU A 18 9.89 -8.72 8.28
CA LEU A 18 10.08 -7.32 8.64
C LEU A 18 9.22 -6.97 9.87
N PRO A 19 9.71 -6.13 10.81
CA PRO A 19 8.89 -5.64 11.93
C PRO A 19 7.60 -4.96 11.46
N LEU A 20 7.64 -4.37 10.26
CA LEU A 20 6.52 -3.71 9.61
C LEU A 20 5.32 -4.63 9.37
N ALA A 21 5.54 -5.94 9.17
CA ALA A 21 4.47 -6.89 8.93
C ALA A 21 3.47 -7.00 10.10
N ASN A 22 3.91 -6.65 11.31
CA ASN A 22 3.09 -6.67 12.52
C ASN A 22 2.51 -5.30 12.90
N HIS A 23 2.69 -4.28 12.05
CA HIS A 23 2.19 -2.95 12.35
C HIS A 23 0.64 -2.91 12.26
N PRO A 24 -0.08 -2.43 13.29
CA PRO A 24 -1.53 -2.56 13.40
C PRO A 24 -2.33 -1.81 12.32
N GLN A 25 -1.70 -0.85 11.64
CA GLN A 25 -2.32 -0.08 10.56
C GLN A 25 -1.99 -0.62 9.16
N ILE A 26 -1.26 -1.73 9.05
CA ILE A 26 -0.85 -2.31 7.79
C ILE A 26 -1.73 -3.51 7.48
N THR A 27 -2.23 -3.55 6.25
CA THR A 27 -2.90 -4.70 5.67
C THR A 27 -2.09 -5.14 4.45
N VAL A 28 -1.73 -6.41 4.41
CA VAL A 28 -1.00 -6.99 3.29
C VAL A 28 -1.99 -7.71 2.39
N VAL A 29 -1.84 -7.55 1.08
CA VAL A 29 -2.61 -8.26 0.07
C VAL A 29 -1.67 -8.88 -0.93
N ASP A 30 -2.12 -9.98 -1.53
CA ASP A 30 -1.46 -10.53 -2.71
C ASP A 30 -1.68 -9.60 -3.90
N GLY A 31 -0.59 -9.13 -4.50
CA GLY A 31 -0.58 -8.43 -5.76
C GLY A 31 -0.83 -9.37 -6.94
N GLY A 32 -0.93 -8.79 -8.14
CA GLY A 32 -1.07 -9.56 -9.38
C GLY A 32 0.11 -9.39 -10.33
N ASP A 33 -0.03 -9.93 -11.54
CA ASP A 33 1.02 -9.96 -12.55
C ASP A 33 1.37 -8.55 -13.04
N GLU A 34 0.39 -7.64 -13.07
CA GLU A 34 0.59 -6.25 -13.41
C GLU A 34 0.42 -5.31 -12.21
N ARG A 35 0.93 -4.08 -12.38
CA ARG A 35 0.72 -2.99 -11.42
C ARG A 35 -0.77 -2.72 -11.20
N ALA A 36 -1.58 -2.79 -12.25
CA ALA A 36 -3.03 -2.53 -12.17
C ALA A 36 -3.74 -3.57 -11.28
N ASP A 37 -3.37 -4.84 -11.38
CA ASP A 37 -3.93 -5.91 -10.54
C ASP A 37 -3.60 -5.70 -9.06
N SER A 38 -2.36 -5.30 -8.79
CA SER A 38 -1.90 -4.99 -7.43
C SER A 38 -2.65 -3.79 -6.84
N VAL A 39 -2.90 -2.75 -7.64
CA VAL A 39 -3.72 -1.61 -7.22
C VAL A 39 -5.16 -2.03 -6.96
N LEU A 40 -5.74 -2.86 -7.83
CA LEU A 40 -7.11 -3.37 -7.66
C LEU A 40 -7.25 -4.20 -6.38
N ALA A 41 -6.29 -5.07 -6.07
CA ALA A 41 -6.27 -5.84 -4.83
C ALA A 41 -6.24 -4.90 -3.60
N GLY A 42 -5.40 -3.86 -3.66
CA GLY A 42 -5.33 -2.82 -2.63
C GLY A 42 -6.65 -2.07 -2.44
N LEU A 43 -7.30 -1.67 -3.53
CA LEU A 43 -8.60 -0.98 -3.50
C LEU A 43 -9.71 -1.86 -2.92
N LYS A 44 -9.75 -3.15 -3.27
CA LYS A 44 -10.70 -4.10 -2.68
C LYS A 44 -10.53 -4.20 -1.16
N ALA A 45 -9.29 -4.20 -0.67
CA ALA A 45 -9.00 -4.21 0.76
C ALA A 45 -9.30 -2.86 1.44
N ALA A 46 -9.21 -1.74 0.71
CA ALA A 46 -9.54 -0.42 1.20
C ALA A 46 -11.04 -0.28 1.56
N GLY A 47 -11.92 -1.02 0.89
CA GLY A 47 -13.36 -1.04 1.17
C GLY A 47 -14.03 0.30 0.81
N ASP A 48 -14.91 0.80 1.68
CA ASP A 48 -15.69 2.03 1.45
C ASP A 48 -14.91 3.34 1.66
N ALA A 49 -13.58 3.28 1.50
CA ALA A 49 -12.73 4.45 1.61
C ALA A 49 -13.10 5.48 0.54
N GLN A 50 -13.45 6.70 0.96
CA GLN A 50 -13.85 7.78 0.05
C GLN A 50 -12.71 8.23 -0.87
N TRP A 51 -11.47 8.15 -0.37
CA TRP A 51 -10.26 8.51 -1.10
C TRP A 51 -9.15 7.52 -0.79
N VAL A 52 -8.40 7.16 -1.82
CA VAL A 52 -7.21 6.29 -1.72
C VAL A 52 -6.07 6.98 -2.46
N LEU A 53 -4.92 7.04 -1.80
CA LEU A 53 -3.66 7.45 -2.43
C LEU A 53 -2.86 6.19 -2.77
N VAL A 54 -2.40 6.10 -4.01
CA VAL A 54 -1.54 5.00 -4.47
C VAL A 54 -0.11 5.53 -4.58
N HIS A 55 0.83 4.82 -3.96
CA HIS A 55 2.26 5.14 -4.02
C HIS A 55 3.09 3.91 -4.35
N ASP A 56 4.12 4.10 -5.18
CA ASP A 56 5.05 3.02 -5.51
C ASP A 56 6.14 2.89 -4.43
N ALA A 57 6.27 1.71 -3.82
CA ALA A 57 7.25 1.45 -2.77
C ALA A 57 8.72 1.70 -3.18
N ALA A 58 9.02 1.60 -4.48
CA ALA A 58 10.36 1.88 -5.03
C ALA A 58 10.75 3.37 -5.02
N ARG A 59 9.85 4.27 -4.61
CA ARG A 59 10.07 5.72 -4.52
C ARG A 59 10.07 6.17 -3.04
N PRO A 60 11.11 5.85 -2.26
CA PRO A 60 11.11 6.11 -0.81
C PRO A 60 11.17 7.60 -0.44
N CYS A 61 11.66 8.46 -1.34
CA CYS A 61 11.94 9.87 -1.07
C CYS A 61 10.78 10.82 -1.45
N LEU A 62 9.54 10.45 -1.14
CA LEU A 62 8.40 11.37 -1.33
C LEU A 62 8.44 12.46 -0.27
N HIS A 63 8.57 13.73 -0.67
CA HIS A 63 8.60 14.84 0.27
C HIS A 63 7.21 15.13 0.84
N GLN A 64 7.13 15.52 2.12
CA GLN A 64 5.84 15.81 2.75
C GLN A 64 5.10 16.97 2.07
N ASP A 65 5.83 17.94 1.53
CA ASP A 65 5.25 19.06 0.79
C ASP A 65 4.62 18.61 -0.54
N ASP A 66 5.21 17.63 -1.22
CA ASP A 66 4.62 17.04 -2.43
C ASP A 66 3.30 16.36 -2.10
N LEU A 67 3.28 15.60 -1.00
CA LEU A 67 2.09 14.91 -0.52
C LEU A 67 1.00 15.91 -0.12
N ALA A 68 1.35 17.00 0.58
CA ALA A 68 0.41 18.03 0.98
C ALA A 68 -0.26 18.70 -0.24
N ARG A 69 0.51 18.95 -1.31
CA ARG A 69 -0.01 19.52 -2.57
C ARG A 69 -0.98 18.60 -3.30
N LEU A 70 -0.84 17.29 -3.19
CA LEU A 70 -1.77 16.32 -3.81
C LEU A 70 -3.09 16.15 -3.04
N LEU A 71 -3.11 16.55 -1.77
CA LEU A 71 -4.27 16.41 -0.87
C LEU A 71 -5.03 17.72 -0.63
N ALA A 72 -4.52 18.85 -1.16
CA ALA A 72 -5.12 20.18 -1.07
C ALA A 72 -6.25 20.36 -2.10
#